data_AF-A0A7J3AYU5-F1
#
_entry.id   AF-A0A7J3AYU5-F1
#
_cell.length_a   1.000
_cell.length_b   1.000
_cell.length_c   1.000
_cell.angle_alpha   90.00
_cell.angle_beta   90.00
_cell.angle_gamma   90.00
#
_symmetry.space_group_name_H-M   'P 1'
#
loop_
_entity.id
_entity.type
_entity.pdbx_description
1 polymer ?
#
loop_
_entity_poly.entity_id
_entity_poly.type
_entity_poly.pdbx_seq_one_letter_code
_entity_poly.pdbx_strand_id
1 'polypeptide(L)'
;MDLLSFIAEVEAITVSGALSPGPLTVSAAGLGIRSGKRAGLLVSLGHMAFEFPLVLLISTGLSIAQSFKQLLSIIGGAFLLYFALTQIRSLGKVRIDASE
;
A
#
# COMPACT_ATOMS: atom_id res chain seq x y z
N MET A 1 -19.64 -14.75 15.86
CA MET A 1 -19.83 -14.49 14.41
C MET A 1 -19.60 -15.81 13.72
N ASP A 2 -20.41 -16.17 12.73
CA ASP A 2 -20.14 -17.37 11.93
C ASP A 2 -18.89 -17.17 11.04
N LEU A 3 -18.21 -18.25 10.65
CA LEU A 3 -16.96 -18.19 9.90
C LEU A 3 -17.12 -17.46 8.56
N LEU A 4 -18.23 -17.70 7.86
CA LEU A 4 -18.54 -17.01 6.60
C LEU A 4 -18.71 -15.51 6.80
N SER A 5 -19.41 -15.10 7.87
CA SER A 5 -19.58 -13.69 8.20
C SER A 5 -18.25 -13.02 8.52
N PHE A 6 -17.37 -13.70 9.26
CA PHE A 6 -16.05 -13.18 9.59
C PHE A 6 -15.17 -12.99 8.35
N ILE A 7 -15.12 -13.99 7.45
CA ILE A 7 -14.35 -13.89 6.20
C ILE A 7 -14.87 -12.73 5.34
N ALA A 8 -16.19 -12.62 5.20
CA ALA A 8 -16.81 -11.55 4.42
C ALA A 8 -16.48 -10.16 4.99
N GLU A 9 -16.48 -10.01 6.32
CA GLU A 9 -16.12 -8.76 6.99
C GLU A 9 -14.65 -8.40 6.78
N VAL A 10 -13.74 -9.35 6.97
CA VAL A 10 -12.29 -9.14 6.77
C VAL A 10 -12.02 -8.72 5.33
N GLU A 11 -12.57 -9.42 4.34
CA GLU A 11 -12.45 -9.06 2.92
C GLU A 11 -13.01 -7.67 2.63
N ALA A 12 -14.19 -7.33 3.15
CA ALA A 12 -14.81 -6.02 2.94
C ALA A 12 -13.92 -4.88 3.50
N ILE A 13 -13.34 -5.06 4.68
CA ILE A 13 -12.43 -4.10 5.30
C ILE A 13 -11.13 -4.00 4.49
N THR A 14 -10.53 -5.12 4.10
CA THR A 14 -9.28 -5.14 3.33
C THR A 14 -9.45 -4.50 1.96
N VAL A 15 -10.54 -4.79 1.24
CA VAL A 15 -10.83 -4.18 -0.06
C VAL A 15 -11.04 -2.67 0.09
N SER A 16 -11.73 -2.23 1.14
CA SER A 16 -11.89 -0.79 1.41
C SER A 16 -10.53 -0.10 1.65
N GLY A 17 -9.62 -0.73 2.40
CA GLY A 17 -8.27 -0.24 2.61
C GLY A 17 -7.45 -0.18 1.32
N ALA A 18 -7.46 -1.25 0.53
CA ALA A 18 -6.71 -1.36 -0.71
C ALA A 18 -7.19 -0.37 -1.80
N LEU A 19 -8.48 -0.05 -1.83
CA LEU A 19 -9.07 0.89 -2.79
C LEU A 19 -9.00 2.35 -2.31
N SER A 20 -8.56 2.60 -1.09
CA SER A 20 -8.42 3.96 -0.57
C SER A 20 -7.44 4.77 -1.44
N PRO A 21 -7.79 5.98 -1.90
CA PRO A 21 -6.94 6.76 -2.77
C PRO A 21 -5.67 7.19 -2.02
N GLY A 22 -4.51 6.73 -2.51
CA GLY A 22 -3.22 7.02 -1.92
C GLY A 22 -2.06 6.70 -2.86
N PRO A 23 -0.81 6.97 -2.46
CA PRO A 23 0.33 6.83 -3.36
C PRO A 23 0.57 5.38 -3.84
N LEU A 24 0.29 4.40 -2.97
CA LEU A 24 0.36 2.98 -3.30
C LEU A 24 -0.70 2.60 -4.34
N THR A 25 -1.94 3.06 -4.17
CA THR A 25 -3.06 2.82 -5.10
C THR A 25 -2.80 3.43 -6.47
N VAL A 26 -2.31 4.68 -6.52
CA VAL A 26 -1.96 5.36 -7.78
C VAL A 26 -0.78 4.65 -8.46
N SER A 27 0.24 4.26 -7.70
CA SER A 27 1.38 3.50 -8.24
C SER A 27 0.96 2.14 -8.78
N ALA A 28 0.11 1.40 -8.05
CA ALA A 28 -0.40 0.10 -8.45
C ALA A 28 -1.27 0.18 -9.71
N ALA A 29 -2.14 1.19 -9.81
CA ALA A 29 -2.93 1.45 -11.01
C ALA A 29 -2.04 1.77 -12.22
N GLY A 30 -1.06 2.67 -12.05
CA GLY A 30 -0.11 3.02 -13.11
C GLY A 30 0.73 1.83 -13.59
N LEU A 31 1.22 1.01 -12.66
CA LEU A 31 1.97 -0.21 -12.98
C LEU A 31 1.07 -1.28 -13.62
N GLY A 32 -0.17 -1.40 -13.16
CA GLY A 32 -1.18 -2.32 -13.70
C GLY A 32 -1.54 -2.00 -15.16
N ILE A 33 -1.64 -0.72 -15.52
CA ILE A 33 -1.86 -0.27 -16.91
C ILE A 33 -0.68 -0.67 -17.81
N ARG A 34 0.57 -0.55 -17.32
CA ARG A 34 1.78 -0.81 -18.12
C ARG A 34 2.19 -2.29 -18.19
N SER A 35 2.00 -3.03 -17.11
CA SER A 35 2.60 -4.36 -16.91
C SER A 35 1.57 -5.45 -16.56
N GLY A 36 0.28 -5.09 -16.61
CA GLY A 36 -0.85 -6.02 -16.49
C GLY A 36 -0.94 -6.71 -15.13
N LYS A 37 -1.60 -7.88 -15.11
CA LYS A 37 -1.95 -8.62 -13.88
C LYS A 37 -0.75 -9.02 -13.00
N ARG A 38 0.42 -9.25 -13.61
CA ARG A 38 1.65 -9.61 -12.89
C ARG A 38 2.14 -8.47 -11.99
N ALA A 39 1.92 -7.22 -12.41
CA ALA A 39 2.27 -6.05 -11.62
C ALA A 39 1.47 -5.99 -10.32
N GLY A 40 0.17 -6.25 -10.38
CA GLY A 40 -0.70 -6.30 -9.20
C GLY A 40 -0.22 -7.33 -8.18
N LEU A 41 0.11 -8.55 -8.62
CA LEU A 41 0.65 -9.61 -7.77
C LEU A 41 1.97 -9.23 -7.11
N LEU A 42 2.89 -8.62 -7.86
CA LEU A 42 4.18 -8.19 -7.32
C LEU A 42 4.01 -7.07 -6.28
N VAL A 43 3.10 -6.12 -6.53
CA VAL A 43 2.79 -5.04 -5.58
C VAL A 43 2.17 -5.61 -4.31
N SER A 44 1.20 -6.53 -4.42
CA SER A 44 0.55 -7.13 -3.24
C SER A 44 1.52 -7.97 -2.41
N LEU A 45 2.40 -8.76 -3.06
CA LEU A 45 3.43 -9.54 -2.37
C LEU A 45 4.45 -8.63 -1.67
N GLY A 46 4.89 -7.57 -2.34
CA GLY A 46 5.80 -6.58 -1.75
C GLY A 46 5.17 -5.88 -0.54
N HIS A 47 3.89 -5.49 -0.64
CA HIS A 47 3.17 -4.87 0.47
C HIS A 47 3.00 -5.83 1.66
N MET A 48 2.53 -7.05 1.40
CA MET A 48 2.36 -8.09 2.41
C MET A 48 3.68 -8.42 3.13
N ALA A 49 4.81 -8.41 2.42
CA ALA A 49 6.12 -8.71 3.01
C ALA A 49 6.51 -7.78 4.16
N PHE A 50 6.04 -6.53 4.16
CA PHE A 50 6.27 -5.58 5.25
C PHE A 50 5.15 -5.57 6.29
N GLU A 51 3.90 -5.74 5.87
CA GLU A 51 2.76 -5.75 6.80
C GLU A 51 2.69 -7.03 7.64
N PHE A 52 3.00 -8.19 7.06
CA PHE A 52 2.86 -9.46 7.74
C PHE A 52 3.76 -9.58 9.00
N PRO A 53 5.07 -9.24 8.95
CA PRO A 53 5.89 -9.18 10.15
C PRO A 53 5.36 -8.20 11.20
N LEU A 54 4.81 -7.06 10.76
CA LEU A 54 4.26 -6.04 11.65
C LEU A 54 2.99 -6.53 12.37
N VAL A 55 2.08 -7.20 11.65
CA VAL A 55 0.89 -7.83 12.24
C VAL A 55 1.28 -8.92 13.24
N LEU A 56 2.26 -9.78 12.91
CA LEU A 56 2.79 -10.77 13.84
C LEU A 56 3.34 -10.10 15.10
N LEU A 57 4.12 -9.02 14.95
CA LEU A 57 4.71 -8.30 16.08
C LEU A 57 3.63 -7.68 16.98
N ILE A 58 2.61 -7.05 16.40
CA ILE A 58 1.46 -6.49 17.12
C ILE A 58 0.67 -7.60 17.85
N SER A 59 0.51 -8.77 17.22
CA SER A 59 -0.25 -9.90 17.79
C SER A 59 0.32 -10.41 19.11
N THR A 60 1.62 -10.23 19.35
CA THR A 60 2.28 -10.65 20.60
C THR A 60 2.00 -9.72 21.80
N GLY A 61 1.21 -8.65 21.62
CA GLY A 61 0.93 -7.66 22.67
C GLY A 61 2.09 -6.69 22.95
N LEU A 62 3.05 -6.64 22.03
CA LEU A 62 4.30 -5.92 22.21
C LEU A 62 4.07 -4.40 22.19
N SER A 63 4.19 -3.75 23.36
CA SER A 63 4.11 -2.29 23.51
C SER A 63 5.35 -1.54 22.98
N ILE A 64 6.21 -2.20 22.20
CA ILE A 64 7.40 -1.62 21.54
C ILE A 64 7.03 -0.44 20.64
N ALA A 65 5.78 -0.39 20.15
CA ALA A 65 5.28 0.72 19.34
C ALA A 65 5.46 2.10 20.01
N GLN A 66 5.40 2.20 21.34
CA GLN A 66 5.61 3.47 22.04
C GLN A 66 7.05 3.97 21.94
N SER A 67 8.03 3.06 22.11
CA SER A 67 9.46 3.40 22.06
C SER A 67 9.94 3.79 20.66
N PHE A 68 9.33 3.25 19.60
CA PHE A 68 9.70 3.52 18.22
C PHE A 68 8.75 4.47 17.49
N LYS A 69 7.69 4.96 18.15
CA LYS A 69 6.64 5.79 17.55
C LYS A 69 7.20 6.99 16.79
N GLN A 70 8.12 7.73 17.40
CA GLN A 70 8.72 8.92 16.81
C GLN A 70 9.55 8.55 15.56
N LEU A 71 10.36 7.49 15.65
CA LEU A 71 11.16 7.02 14.53
C LEU A 71 10.28 6.56 13.35
N LEU A 72 9.25 5.76 13.63
CA LEU A 72 8.29 5.30 12.62
C LEU A 72 7.53 6.48 11.99
N SER A 73 7.13 7.49 12.77
CA SER A 73 6.43 8.66 12.24
C SER A 73 7.30 9.50 11.31
N ILE A 74 8.59 9.67 11.63
CA ILE A 74 9.52 10.43 10.79
C ILE A 74 9.82 9.66 9.51
N ILE A 75 10.13 8.37 9.60
CA ILE A 75 10.40 7.53 8.44
C ILE A 75 9.16 7.44 7.55
N GLY A 76 8.00 7.11 8.13
CA GLY A 76 6.73 7.03 7.40
C GLY A 76 6.37 8.35 6.72
N GLY A 77 6.50 9.47 7.42
CA GLY A 77 6.28 10.80 6.86
C GLY A 77 7.24 11.14 5.71
N ALA A 78 8.53 10.81 5.85
CA ALA A 78 9.51 10.99 4.80
C ALA A 78 9.19 10.16 3.54
N PHE A 79 8.76 8.90 3.71
CA PHE A 79 8.29 8.07 2.60
C PHE A 79 7.04 8.64 1.93
N LEU A 80 6.07 9.15 2.70
CA LEU A 80 4.88 9.79 2.14
C LEU A 80 5.23 11.03 1.30
N LEU A 81 6.15 11.87 1.78
CA LEU A 81 6.65 13.01 1.01
C LEU A 81 7.40 12.56 -0.26
N TYR A 82 8.25 11.54 -0.15
CA TYR A 82 8.95 10.96 -1.29
C TYR A 82 7.97 10.45 -2.36
N PHE A 83 6.95 9.70 -1.96
CA PHE A 83 5.93 9.21 -2.87
C PHE A 83 5.12 10.36 -3.49
N ALA A 84 4.75 11.38 -2.71
CA ALA A 84 4.06 12.55 -3.25
C ALA A 84 4.89 13.26 -4.33
N LEU A 85 6.18 13.50 -4.06
CA LEU A 85 7.08 14.17 -5.00
C LEU A 85 7.33 13.34 -6.27
N THR A 86 7.53 12.03 -6.14
CA THR A 86 7.73 11.14 -7.28
C THR A 86 6.47 11.02 -8.13
N GLN A 87 5.29 10.98 -7.50
CA GLN A 87 4.03 10.94 -8.23
C GLN A 87 3.80 12.23 -9.02
N ILE A 88 4.00 13.41 -8.41
CA ILE A 88 3.88 14.72 -9.10
C ILE A 88 4.88 14.81 -10.27
N ARG A 89 6.13 14.38 -10.07
CA ARG A 89 7.13 14.36 -11.15
C ARG A 89 6.78 13.41 -12.28
N SER A 90 6.10 12.29 -11.99
CA SER A 90 5.67 11.34 -13.02
C SER A 90 4.61 11.95 -13.94
N LEU A 91 3.75 12.85 -13.44
CA LEU A 91 2.73 13.54 -14.24
C LEU A 91 3.36 14.37 -15.37
N GLY A 92 4.46 15.07 -15.08
CA GLY A 92 5.18 15.88 -16.08
C GLY A 92 5.89 15.06 -17.16
N LYS A 93 6.03 13.74 -16.99
CA LYS A 93 6.64 12.83 -17.97
C LYS A 93 5.62 12.00 -18.76
N VAL A 94 4.32 12.17 -18.51
CA VAL A 94 3.28 11.54 -19.32
C VAL A 94 3.22 12.28 -20.66
N ARG A 95 4.13 11.94 -21.57
CA ARG A 95 3.93 12.13 -23.00
C ARG A 95 2.75 11.24 -23.34
N ILE A 96 1.59 11.84 -23.59
CA ILE A 96 0.50 11.15 -24.25
C ILE A 96 1.00 10.95 -25.68
N ASP A 97 1.69 9.84 -25.92
CA ASP A 97 1.85 9.32 -27.28
C ASP A 97 0.47 8.81 -27.70
N ALA A 98 -0.38 9.76 -28.09
CA ALA A 98 -1.50 9.53 -28.98
C ALA A 98 -0.90 9.35 -30.37
N SER A 99 -0.32 8.18 -30.62
CA SER A 99 -0.02 7.72 -31.97
C SER A 99 -0.86 6.46 -32.25
N GLU A 100 -1.89 6.70 -33.05
CA GLU A 100 -2.70 5.80 -33.88
C GLU A 100 -3.71 4.86 -33.19
#